data_AF-A0A229XDG2-F1
#
_entry.id   AF-A0A229XDG2-F1
#
_cell.length_a   1.000
_cell.length_b   1.000
_cell.length_c   1.000
_cell.angle_alpha   90.00
_cell.angle_beta   90.00
_cell.angle_gamma   90.00
#
_symmetry.space_group_name_H-M   'P 1'
#
loop_
_entity.id
_entity.type
_entity.pdbx_description
1 polymer ?
#
loop_
_entity_poly.entity_id
_entity_poly.type
_entity_poly.pdbx_seq_one_letter_code
_entity_poly.pdbx_strand_id
1 'polypeptide(L)'
;MALATASNWLWNFLIDFFTPVITGDIHFAYGCVSAGSLFAGVVIVCFCVLEDRGQTLEEMDMMYVRSACPGMGEAENGYLQPQSTGLLRRKLWTGGQ
;
A
#
# COMPACT_ATOMS: atom_id res chain seq x y z
N MET A 1 9.93 8.17 1.00
CA MET A 1 9.83 8.20 2.47
C MET A 1 9.41 9.56 3.03
N ALA A 2 10.10 10.66 2.73
CA ALA A 2 9.80 11.99 3.31
C ALA A 2 8.35 12.46 3.15
N LEU A 3 7.75 12.29 1.96
CA LEU A 3 6.36 12.70 1.70
C LEU A 3 5.34 11.91 2.54
N ALA A 4 5.55 10.60 2.71
CA ALA A 4 4.66 9.75 3.51
C ALA A 4 4.69 10.17 4.99
N THR A 5 5.89 10.41 5.52
CA THR A 5 6.06 10.91 6.90
C THR A 5 5.42 12.29 7.06
N ALA A 6 5.72 13.24 6.17
CA ALA A 6 5.15 14.58 6.22
C ALA A 6 3.62 14.57 6.12
N SER A 7 3.05 13.73 5.25
CA SER A 7 1.60 13.58 5.11
C SER A 7 0.98 13.03 6.38
N ASN A 8 1.57 12.01 7.00
CA ASN A 8 1.08 11.46 8.27
C ASN A 8 1.01 12.54 9.36
N TRP A 9 2.11 13.29 9.54
CA TRP A 9 2.16 14.37 10.52
C TRP A 9 1.20 15.52 10.20
N LEU A 10 1.08 15.89 8.93
CA LEU A 10 0.13 16.91 8.48
C LEU A 10 -1.31 16.51 8.80
N TRP A 11 -1.71 15.28 8.48
CA TRP A 11 -3.07 14.82 8.73
C TRP A 11 -3.37 14.69 10.22
N ASN A 12 -2.42 14.26 11.06
CA ASN A 12 -2.59 14.26 12.51
C ASN A 12 -2.84 15.68 13.05
N PHE A 13 -2.09 16.68 12.54
CA PHE A 13 -2.30 18.09 12.91
C PHE A 13 -3.67 18.61 12.48
N LEU A 14 -4.08 18.36 11.23
CA LEU A 14 -5.35 18.85 10.71
C LEU A 14 -6.54 18.22 11.46
N ILE A 15 -6.46 16.94 11.79
CA ILE A 15 -7.52 16.28 12.57
C ILE A 15 -7.60 16.91 13.96
N ASP A 16 -6.51 17.07 14.68
CA ASP A 16 -6.52 17.66 16.03
C ASP A 16 -6.98 19.13 16.02
N PHE A 17 -6.57 19.90 15.01
CA PHE A 17 -6.96 21.30 14.86
C PHE A 17 -8.45 21.48 14.52
N PHE A 18 -9.01 20.66 13.63
CA PHE A 18 -10.40 20.81 13.17
C PHE A 18 -11.43 20.06 14.03
N THR A 19 -11.05 18.96 14.69
CA THR A 19 -11.95 18.17 15.56
C THR A 19 -12.70 19.02 16.61
N PRO A 20 -12.07 19.92 17.38
CA PRO A 20 -12.77 20.70 18.40
C PRO A 20 -13.76 21.71 17.79
N VAL A 21 -13.45 22.29 16.63
CA VAL A 21 -14.36 23.21 15.91
C VAL A 21 -15.59 22.45 15.42
N ILE A 22 -15.41 21.29 14.79
CA ILE A 22 -16.52 20.52 14.21
C ILE A 22 -17.40 19.88 15.30
N THR A 23 -16.80 19.38 16.38
CA THR A 23 -17.54 18.76 17.49
C THR A 23 -18.35 19.80 18.27
N GLY A 24 -17.94 21.06 18.26
CA GLY A 24 -18.69 22.18 18.84
C GLY A 24 -20.03 22.43 18.14
N ASP A 25 -20.10 22.24 16.82
CA ASP A 25 -21.30 22.52 16.02
C ASP A 25 -22.18 21.28 15.78
N ILE A 26 -21.57 20.10 15.63
CA ILE A 26 -22.24 18.90 15.11
C ILE A 26 -22.35 17.78 16.16
N HIS A 27 -21.71 17.93 17.33
CA HIS A 27 -21.78 16.99 18.45
C HIS A 27 -21.59 15.51 18.02
N PHE A 28 -22.59 14.65 18.27
CA PHE A 28 -22.53 13.21 18.03
C PHE A 28 -22.43 12.83 16.54
N ALA A 29 -22.92 13.69 15.64
CA ALA A 29 -22.85 13.42 14.19
C ALA A 29 -21.42 13.53 13.63
N TYR A 30 -20.45 14.04 14.41
CA TYR A 30 -19.04 13.99 14.04
C TYR A 30 -18.54 12.55 13.83
N GLY A 31 -19.09 11.60 14.58
CA GLY A 31 -18.75 10.18 14.42
C GLY A 31 -19.03 9.64 13.00
N CYS A 32 -20.04 10.20 12.31
CA CYS A 32 -20.37 9.82 10.93
C CYS A 32 -19.31 10.30 9.92
N VAL A 33 -18.63 11.42 10.19
CA VAL A 33 -17.55 11.94 9.34
C VAL A 33 -16.32 11.04 9.44
N SER A 34 -15.96 10.65 10.66
CA SER A 34 -14.88 9.69 10.91
C SER A 34 -15.19 8.30 10.35
N ALA A 35 -16.44 7.84 10.43
CA ALA A 35 -16.86 6.59 9.81
C ALA A 35 -16.84 6.67 8.27
N GLY A 36 -17.24 7.80 7.70
CA GLY A 36 -17.21 8.05 6.26
C GLY A 36 -15.78 8.07 5.70
N SER A 37 -14.82 8.65 6.42
CA SER A 37 -13.42 8.66 6.00
C SER A 37 -12.80 7.25 6.03
N LEU A 38 -13.16 6.42 7.02
CA LEU A 38 -12.75 5.01 7.07
C LEU A 38 -13.33 4.21 5.90
N PHE A 39 -14.61 4.41 5.58
CA PHE A 39 -15.25 3.75 4.45
C PHE A 39 -14.61 4.15 3.12
N ALA A 40 -14.34 5.44 2.91
CA ALA A 40 -13.60 5.92 1.75
C ALA A 40 -12.20 5.30 1.67
N GLY A 41 -11.51 5.16 2.81
CA GLY A 41 -10.22 4.49 2.89
C GLY A 41 -10.28 3.03 2.41
N VAL A 42 -11.30 2.27 2.82
CA VAL A 42 -11.50 0.89 2.34
C VAL A 42 -11.69 0.85 0.83
N VAL A 43 -12.55 1.72 0.27
CA VAL A 43 -12.78 1.78 -1.18
C VAL A 43 -11.47 2.08 -1.93
N ILE A 44 -10.69 3.06 -1.47
CA ILE A 44 -9.43 3.42 -2.10
C ILE A 44 -8.43 2.26 -2.05
N VAL A 45 -8.30 1.58 -0.90
CA VAL A 45 -7.37 0.44 -0.77
C VAL A 45 -7.79 -0.73 -1.65
N CYS A 46 -9.08 -1.06 -1.70
CA CYS A 46 -9.56 -2.18 -2.51
C CYS A 46 -9.37 -1.99 -4.02
N PHE A 47 -9.38 -0.75 -4.53
CA PHE A 47 -9.26 -0.49 -5.97
C PHE A 47 -7.90 0.05 -6.41
N CYS A 48 -7.21 0.84 -5.58
CA CYS A 48 -6.01 1.57 -5.98
C CYS A 48 -4.71 0.98 -5.43
N VAL A 49 -4.75 0.04 -4.48
CA VAL A 49 -3.55 -0.57 -3.91
C VAL A 49 -3.35 -1.97 -4.50
N LEU A 50 -2.22 -2.15 -5.19
CA LEU A 50 -1.75 -3.47 -5.62
C LEU A 50 -0.99 -4.14 -4.48
N GLU A 51 -1.15 -5.45 -4.34
CA GLU A 51 -0.47 -6.24 -3.31
C GLU A 51 1.05 -6.30 -3.58
N ASP A 52 1.88 -5.86 -2.63
CA ASP A 52 3.35 -5.86 -2.74
C ASP A 52 4.05 -6.99 -1.96
N ARG A 53 3.29 -7.82 -1.24
CA ARG A 53 3.87 -8.75 -0.27
C ARG A 53 4.73 -9.83 -0.91
N GLY A 54 6.01 -9.85 -0.53
CA GLY A 54 6.98 -10.85 -0.98
C GLY A 54 7.58 -10.55 -2.35
N GLN A 55 7.41 -9.33 -2.86
CA GLN A 55 8.01 -8.85 -4.10
C GLN A 55 9.31 -8.09 -3.82
N THR A 56 10.26 -8.19 -4.75
CA THR A 56 11.47 -7.36 -4.77
C THR A 56 11.18 -5.98 -5.34
N LEU A 57 12.06 -5.00 -5.10
CA LEU A 57 11.90 -3.63 -5.61
C LEU A 57 11.76 -3.57 -7.14
N GLU A 58 12.44 -4.46 -7.86
CA GLU A 58 12.39 -4.56 -9.33
C GLU A 58 11.06 -5.16 -9.80
N GLU A 59 10.57 -6.20 -9.13
CA GLU A 59 9.24 -6.78 -9.41
C GLU A 59 8.11 -5.78 -9.13
N MET A 60 8.26 -4.94 -8.10
CA MET A 60 7.29 -3.88 -7.80
C MET A 60 7.22 -2.81 -8.89
N ASP A 61 8.35 -2.40 -9.47
CA ASP A 61 8.37 -1.44 -10.58
C ASP A 61 7.67 -2.02 -11.82
N MET A 62 7.93 -3.29 -12.12
CA MET A 62 7.28 -4.02 -13.22
C MET A 62 5.77 -4.18 -13.03
N MET A 63 5.28 -4.32 -11.79
CA MET A 63 3.84 -4.37 -11.49
C MET A 63 3.12 -3.06 -11.87
N TYR A 64 3.74 -1.90 -11.65
CA TYR A 64 3.16 -0.61 -12.03
C TYR A 64 3.17 -0.41 -13.56
N VAL A 65 4.26 -0.79 -14.23
CA VAL A 65 4.37 -0.74 -15.70
C VAL A 65 3.34 -1.67 -16.37
N ARG A 66 3.16 -2.90 -15.86
CA ARG A 66 2.18 -3.86 -16.36
C ARG A 66 0.74 -3.38 -16.16
N SER A 67 0.46 -2.73 -15.03
CA SER A 67 -0.87 -2.17 -14.75
C SER A 67 -1.22 -0.99 -15.66
N ALA A 68 -0.22 -0.27 -16.19
CA ALA A 68 -0.40 0.84 -17.11
C ALA A 68 -0.49 0.42 -18.60
N CYS A 69 0.14 -0.70 -19.00
CA CYS A 69 0.12 -1.20 -20.37
C CYS A 69 -0.13 -2.72 -20.43
N PRO A 70 -1.37 -3.16 -20.68
CA PRO A 70 -1.74 -4.59 -20.71
C PRO A 70 -1.05 -5.41 -21.82
N GLY A 71 -0.51 -4.77 -22.86
CA GLY A 71 0.05 -5.44 -24.05
C GLY A 71 1.55 -5.74 -24.02
N MET A 72 2.28 -5.28 -22.99
CA MET A 72 3.75 -5.47 -22.88
C MET A 72 4.13 -6.78 -22.16
N GLY A 73 3.20 -7.36 -21.39
CA GLY A 73 3.48 -8.41 -20.41
C GLY A 73 3.87 -9.79 -20.95
N GLU A 74 3.69 -10.04 -22.26
CA GLU A 74 3.98 -11.35 -22.86
C GLU A 74 5.40 -11.45 -23.42
N ALA A 75 6.05 -10.33 -23.75
CA ALA A 75 7.40 -10.32 -24.32
C ALA A 75 8.52 -10.43 -23.26
N GLU A 76 8.23 -10.14 -21.99
CA GLU A 76 9.23 -10.03 -20.92
C GLU A 76 9.12 -11.11 -19.82
N ASN A 77 8.02 -11.88 -19.78
CA ASN A 77 7.82 -13.00 -18.85
C ASN A 77 8.89 -14.11 -18.94
N GLY A 78 9.77 -14.07 -19.95
CA GLY A 78 10.91 -14.97 -20.12
C GLY A 78 12.17 -14.59 -19.34
N TYR A 79 12.26 -13.38 -18.77
CA TYR A 79 13.52 -12.89 -18.18
C TYR A 79 13.57 -12.87 -16.64
N LEU A 80 12.43 -12.86 -15.95
CA LEU A 80 12.38 -12.88 -14.49
C LEU A 80 12.06 -14.29 -13.98
N GLN A 81 13.11 -15.08 -13.74
CA GLN A 81 13.00 -16.24 -12.86
C GLN A 81 12.67 -15.76 -11.44
N PRO A 82 11.89 -16.52 -10.64
CA PRO A 82 11.64 -16.20 -9.23
C PRO A 82 12.92 -16.46 -8.42
N GLN A 83 13.88 -15.54 -8.48
CA GLN A 83 15.18 -15.67 -7.87
C GLN A 83 15.20 -15.03 -6.47
N SER A 84 14.57 -15.69 -5.48
CA SER A 84 15.14 -15.77 -4.11
C SER A 84 14.26 -16.49 -3.07
N THR A 85 12.93 -16.54 -3.20
CA THR A 85 12.10 -16.95 -2.05
C THR A 85 12.02 -18.47 -1.82
N GLY A 86 12.30 -19.29 -2.84
CA GLY A 86 12.25 -20.77 -2.75
C GLY A 86 13.60 -21.48 -2.62
N LEU A 87 14.71 -20.83 -2.99
CA LEU A 87 16.05 -21.42 -3.04
C LEU A 87 16.84 -21.19 -1.76
N LEU A 88 16.66 -20.04 -1.09
CA LEU A 88 17.25 -19.77 0.21
C LEU A 88 16.56 -20.57 1.33
N ARG A 89 15.23 -20.71 1.29
CA ARG A 89 14.48 -21.55 2.25
C ARG A 89 14.81 -23.05 2.07
N ARG A 90 15.07 -23.50 0.83
CA ARG A 90 15.57 -24.87 0.58
C ARG A 90 17.01 -25.04 1.06
N LYS A 91 17.93 -24.11 0.78
CA LYS A 91 19.31 -24.17 1.29
C LYS A 91 19.43 -24.08 2.81
N LEU A 92 18.53 -23.35 3.48
CA LEU A 92 18.48 -23.27 4.95
C LEU A 92 17.89 -24.54 5.60
N TRP A 93 17.10 -25.33 4.86
CA TRP A 93 16.49 -26.58 5.36
C TRP A 93 17.30 -27.83 4.98
N THR A 94 18.02 -27.81 3.85
CA THR A 94 18.90 -28.89 3.40
C THR A 94 20.36 -28.45 3.44
N GLY A 95 21.06 -28.70 4.55
CA GLY A 95 22.53 -28.71 4.55
C GLY A 95 23.22 -27.91 5.65
N GLY A 96 23.03 -28.34 6.89
CA GLY A 96 24.13 -28.48 7.84
C GLY A 96 24.54 -29.96 7.90
N GLN A 97 25.25 -30.42 6.86
CA GLN A 97 26.12 -31.60 6.83
C GLN A 97 27.30 -31.23 5.93
#